data_AF-A0AAN8SR93-F1
#
_entry.id   AF-A0AAN8SR93-F1
#
_cell.length_a   1.000
_cell.length_b   1.000
_cell.length_c   1.000
_cell.angle_alpha   90.00
_cell.angle_beta   90.00
_cell.angle_gamma   90.00
#
_symmetry.space_group_name_H-M   'P 1'
#
loop_
_entity.id
_entity.type
_entity.pdbx_description
1 polymer ?
#
loop_
_entity_poly.entity_id
_entity_poly.type
_entity_poly.pdbx_seq_one_letter_code
_entity_poly.pdbx_strand_id
1 'polypeptide(L)'
;MLQQQDAQRDDINVTRVVFNEITESSVKASLLSPREIDANLVHAYLARRALDYLIGFNISPLLWRKLPGCQSAGRVQSAALSLICDREMEIDGFKPQEYWTVLVEFKKNKNLDLTNNFLSSHLTHFDTKKLSQFSVSSHTKAMEIEEKKNSSNFEVLSSKITKKKRNPSPPYITSTLQQDAANK
;
A
#
# COMPACT_ATOMS: atom_id res chain seq x y z
N MET A 1 -35.60 14.66 4.83
CA MET A 1 -35.54 14.14 6.22
C MET A 1 -36.37 14.99 7.17
N LEU A 2 -36.08 16.28 7.39
CA LEU A 2 -36.91 17.15 8.25
C LEU A 2 -38.35 17.35 7.72
N GLN A 3 -38.52 17.61 6.43
CA GLN A 3 -39.85 17.63 5.77
C GLN A 3 -40.54 16.26 5.74
N GLN A 4 -39.77 15.17 5.72
CA GLN A 4 -40.32 13.81 5.68
C GLN A 4 -40.69 13.29 7.09
N GLN A 5 -40.31 14.02 8.14
CA GLN A 5 -40.58 13.71 9.54
C GLN A 5 -41.61 14.68 10.14
N ASP A 6 -42.30 15.48 9.31
CA ASP A 6 -43.21 16.57 9.71
C ASP A 6 -42.61 17.52 10.77
N ALA A 7 -41.28 17.59 10.83
CA ALA A 7 -40.54 18.35 11.84
C ALA A 7 -40.14 19.75 11.35
N GLN A 8 -40.39 20.06 10.08
CA GLN A 8 -40.16 21.37 9.50
C GLN A 8 -41.49 22.12 9.45
N ARG A 9 -41.61 23.15 10.28
CA ARG A 9 -42.71 24.12 10.17
C ARG A 9 -42.38 25.08 9.02
N ASP A 10 -43.39 25.43 8.22
CA ASP A 10 -43.24 26.27 7.02
C ASP A 10 -42.74 27.71 7.32
N ASP A 11 -42.72 28.11 8.58
CA ASP A 11 -42.28 29.42 9.07
C ASP A 11 -40.78 29.48 9.45
N ILE A 12 -40.04 28.36 9.41
CA ILE A 12 -38.64 28.30 9.85
C ILE A 12 -37.69 28.19 8.64
N ASN A 13 -36.82 29.20 8.48
CA ASN A 13 -35.74 29.16 7.51
C ASN A 13 -34.58 28.27 8.03
N VAL A 14 -34.17 27.28 7.22
CA VAL A 14 -33.15 26.29 7.59
C VAL A 14 -31.94 26.46 6.68
N THR A 15 -30.75 26.60 7.27
CA THR A 15 -29.48 26.72 6.54
C THR A 15 -28.45 25.70 7.03
N ARG A 16 -27.43 25.39 6.21
CA ARG A 16 -26.42 24.37 6.51
C ARG A 16 -25.07 25.00 6.83
N VAL A 17 -24.60 24.73 8.05
CA VAL A 17 -23.24 25.08 8.49
C VAL A 17 -22.26 23.95 8.16
N VAL A 18 -21.05 24.29 7.71
CA VAL A 18 -19.97 23.34 7.37
C VAL A 18 -18.63 23.87 7.88
N PHE A 19 -17.84 23.01 8.51
CA PHE A 19 -16.48 23.28 8.98
C PHE A 19 -15.64 22.01 8.89
N ASN A 20 -14.33 22.15 8.73
CA ASN A 20 -13.37 21.03 8.65
C ASN A 20 -12.59 20.80 9.95
N GLU A 21 -12.69 21.74 10.89
CA GLU A 21 -12.06 21.69 12.21
C GLU A 21 -12.99 22.29 13.27
N ILE A 22 -12.87 21.82 14.51
CA ILE A 22 -13.69 22.26 15.66
C ILE A 22 -12.85 23.25 16.48
N THR A 23 -12.76 24.48 15.98
CA THR A 23 -12.09 25.62 16.63
C THR A 23 -13.08 26.78 16.79
N GLU A 24 -12.89 27.64 17.79
CA GLU A 24 -13.80 28.78 18.04
C GLU A 24 -13.93 29.68 16.80
N SER A 25 -12.81 29.98 16.14
CA SER A 25 -12.75 30.77 14.92
C SER A 25 -13.48 30.10 13.75
N SER A 26 -13.25 28.81 13.51
CA SER A 26 -13.89 28.03 12.44
C SER A 26 -15.41 27.97 12.61
N VAL A 27 -15.89 27.70 13.83
CA VAL A 27 -17.33 27.63 14.11
C VAL A 27 -17.99 28.99 13.94
N LYS A 28 -17.41 30.06 14.50
CA LYS A 28 -17.94 31.43 14.33
C LYS A 28 -17.98 31.85 12.87
N ALA A 29 -16.93 31.59 12.10
CA ALA A 29 -16.89 31.90 10.67
C ALA A 29 -17.96 31.14 9.89
N SER A 30 -18.18 29.87 10.21
CA SER A 30 -19.16 29.02 9.53
C SER A 30 -20.61 29.43 9.82
N LEU A 31 -20.87 30.00 11.01
CA LEU A 31 -22.18 30.57 11.36
C LEU A 31 -22.47 31.88 10.63
N LEU A 32 -21.44 32.67 10.30
CA LEU A 32 -21.58 33.93 9.56
C LEU A 32 -21.79 33.71 8.06
N SER A 33 -21.31 32.59 7.52
CA SER A 33 -21.43 32.23 6.11
C SER A 33 -22.03 30.83 5.94
N PRO A 34 -23.30 30.61 6.34
CA PRO A 34 -23.96 29.34 6.10
C PRO A 34 -24.15 29.13 4.60
N ARG A 35 -24.24 27.86 4.19
CA ARG A 35 -24.53 27.48 2.81
C ARG A 35 -25.89 26.83 2.69
N GLU A 36 -26.41 26.82 1.48
CA GLU A 36 -27.60 26.04 1.14
C GLU A 36 -27.31 24.53 1.18
N ILE A 37 -28.37 23.74 1.32
CA ILE A 37 -28.28 22.29 1.19
C ILE A 37 -27.98 21.96 -0.28
N ASP A 38 -26.84 21.31 -0.48
CA ASP A 38 -26.41 20.88 -1.81
C ASP A 38 -27.17 19.63 -2.26
N ALA A 39 -28.13 19.82 -3.15
CA ALA A 39 -28.96 18.74 -3.68
C ALA A 39 -28.14 17.65 -4.40
N ASN A 40 -27.05 18.01 -5.08
CA ASN A 40 -26.22 17.04 -5.79
C ASN A 40 -25.53 16.09 -4.81
N LEU A 41 -25.02 16.59 -3.68
CA LEU A 41 -24.43 15.75 -2.64
C LEU A 41 -25.47 14.83 -2.00
N VAL A 42 -26.70 15.32 -1.78
CA VAL A 42 -27.80 14.51 -1.26
C VAL A 42 -28.17 13.39 -2.25
N HIS A 43 -28.35 13.73 -3.53
CA HIS A 43 -28.68 12.74 -4.56
C HIS A 43 -27.56 11.73 -4.77
N ALA A 44 -26.29 12.14 -4.72
CA ALA A 44 -25.16 11.22 -4.77
C ALA A 44 -25.19 10.21 -3.61
N TYR A 45 -25.48 10.66 -2.39
CA TYR A 45 -25.64 9.77 -1.23
C TYR A 45 -26.83 8.82 -1.41
N LEU A 46 -27.99 9.32 -1.82
CA LEU A 46 -29.19 8.50 -2.03
C LEU A 46 -29.00 7.47 -3.15
N ALA A 47 -28.35 7.85 -4.25
CA ALA A 47 -28.02 6.95 -5.35
C ALA A 47 -27.09 5.83 -4.89
N ARG A 48 -26.04 6.15 -4.14
CA ARG A 48 -25.15 5.14 -3.55
C ARG A 48 -25.93 4.19 -2.65
N ARG A 49 -26.76 4.74 -1.77
CA ARG A 49 -27.59 3.94 -0.86
C ARG A 49 -28.49 3.00 -1.67
N ALA A 50 -29.26 3.51 -2.62
CA ALA A 50 -30.13 2.70 -3.47
C ALA A 50 -29.35 1.57 -4.17
N LEU A 51 -28.16 1.86 -4.71
CA LEU A 51 -27.31 0.87 -5.35
C LEU A 51 -26.85 -0.23 -4.38
N ASP A 52 -26.35 0.13 -3.20
CA ASP A 52 -25.88 -0.82 -2.21
C ASP A 52 -27.06 -1.71 -1.70
N TYR A 53 -28.26 -1.14 -1.57
CA TYR A 53 -29.49 -1.89 -1.26
C TYR A 53 -29.89 -2.86 -2.38
N LEU A 54 -29.91 -2.42 -3.63
CA LEU A 54 -30.28 -3.27 -4.78
C LEU A 54 -29.37 -4.50 -4.87
N ILE A 55 -28.07 -4.33 -4.65
CA ILE A 55 -27.11 -5.44 -4.67
C ILE A 55 -27.31 -6.36 -3.47
N GLY A 56 -27.45 -5.80 -2.27
CA GLY A 56 -27.67 -6.59 -1.07
C GLY A 56 -28.92 -7.46 -1.15
N PHE A 57 -30.06 -6.87 -1.53
CA PHE A 57 -31.35 -7.58 -1.58
C PHE A 57 -31.45 -8.57 -2.75
N ASN A 58 -30.91 -8.25 -3.93
CA ASN A 58 -31.06 -9.12 -5.09
C ASN A 58 -30.05 -10.28 -5.10
N ILE A 59 -28.81 -10.06 -4.63
CA ILE A 59 -27.74 -11.06 -4.74
C ILE A 59 -27.67 -11.96 -3.50
N SER A 60 -27.95 -11.46 -2.30
CA SER A 60 -27.85 -12.28 -1.08
C SER A 60 -28.71 -13.56 -1.11
N PRO A 61 -29.99 -13.54 -1.56
CA PRO A 61 -30.80 -14.75 -1.67
C PRO A 61 -30.22 -15.80 -2.63
N LEU A 62 -29.55 -15.35 -3.70
CA LEU A 62 -28.88 -16.24 -4.64
C LEU A 62 -27.67 -16.91 -3.98
N LEU A 63 -26.88 -16.15 -3.21
CA LEU A 63 -25.73 -16.67 -2.48
C LEU A 63 -26.14 -17.71 -1.44
N TRP A 64 -27.20 -17.47 -0.66
CA TRP A 64 -27.69 -18.44 0.33
C TRP A 64 -28.05 -19.79 -0.29
N ARG A 65 -28.63 -19.77 -1.50
CA ARG A 65 -29.01 -20.99 -2.23
C ARG A 65 -27.82 -21.72 -2.86
N LYS A 66 -26.78 -21.01 -3.29
CA LYS A 66 -25.65 -21.58 -4.04
C LYS A 66 -24.41 -21.86 -3.19
N LEU A 67 -24.24 -21.12 -2.10
CA LEU A 67 -23.09 -21.17 -1.20
C LEU A 67 -23.61 -21.16 0.25
N PRO A 68 -24.00 -22.32 0.79
CA PRO A 68 -24.51 -22.41 2.16
C PRO A 68 -23.45 -21.91 3.15
N GLY A 69 -23.82 -20.94 3.99
CA GLY A 69 -22.91 -20.29 4.96
C GLY A 69 -22.49 -18.86 4.57
N CYS A 70 -22.70 -18.43 3.32
CA CYS A 70 -22.54 -17.03 2.96
C CYS A 70 -23.66 -16.19 3.58
N GLN A 71 -23.35 -15.08 4.26
CA GLN A 71 -24.37 -14.27 4.94
C GLN A 71 -24.90 -13.11 4.10
N SER A 72 -24.04 -12.43 3.33
CA SER A 72 -24.46 -11.25 2.55
C SER A 72 -23.58 -11.01 1.32
N ALA A 73 -24.19 -10.41 0.30
CA ALA A 73 -23.50 -9.80 -0.83
C ALA A 73 -23.28 -8.31 -0.54
N GLY A 74 -22.07 -7.81 -0.79
CA GLY A 74 -21.77 -6.38 -0.65
C GLY A 74 -21.00 -5.88 -1.85
N ARG A 75 -21.48 -4.83 -2.52
CA ARG A 75 -20.85 -4.29 -3.74
C ARG A 75 -19.36 -4.02 -3.58
N VAL A 76 -18.98 -3.39 -2.47
CA VAL A 76 -17.57 -3.03 -2.17
C VAL A 76 -16.86 -4.16 -1.42
N GLN A 77 -17.54 -4.85 -0.51
CA GLN A 77 -16.95 -5.91 0.31
C GLN A 77 -16.55 -7.12 -0.54
N SER A 78 -17.40 -7.54 -1.46
CA SER A 78 -17.12 -8.66 -2.37
C SER A 78 -15.94 -8.34 -3.31
N ALA A 79 -15.83 -7.10 -3.78
CA ALA A 79 -14.67 -6.67 -4.57
C ALA A 79 -13.37 -6.67 -3.75
N ALA A 80 -13.42 -6.19 -2.51
CA ALA A 80 -12.26 -6.23 -1.61
C ALA A 80 -11.84 -7.66 -1.28
N LEU A 81 -12.80 -8.56 -1.03
CA LEU A 81 -12.53 -9.98 -0.83
C LEU A 81 -11.92 -10.62 -2.08
N SER A 82 -12.40 -10.27 -3.28
CA SER A 82 -11.83 -10.74 -4.55
C SER A 82 -10.34 -10.42 -4.64
N LEU A 83 -9.91 -9.21 -4.29
CA LEU A 83 -8.49 -8.83 -4.31
C LEU A 83 -7.63 -9.72 -3.40
N ILE A 84 -8.17 -10.14 -2.26
CA ILE A 84 -7.48 -11.04 -1.33
C ILE A 84 -7.42 -12.45 -1.91
N CYS A 85 -8.55 -12.96 -2.43
CA CYS A 85 -8.61 -14.27 -3.06
C CYS A 85 -7.68 -14.37 -4.29
N ASP A 86 -7.63 -13.33 -5.12
CA ASP A 86 -6.74 -13.26 -6.28
C ASP A 86 -5.27 -13.34 -5.85
N ARG A 87 -4.91 -12.61 -4.78
CA ARG A 87 -3.56 -12.69 -4.20
C ARG A 87 -3.27 -14.08 -3.63
N GLU A 88 -4.22 -14.72 -2.98
CA GLU A 88 -4.03 -16.07 -2.45
C GLU A 88 -3.83 -17.08 -3.59
N MET A 89 -4.58 -16.96 -4.68
CA MET A 89 -4.38 -17.77 -5.88
C MET A 89 -3.01 -17.55 -6.53
N GLU A 90 -2.48 -16.32 -6.52
CA GLU A 90 -1.11 -16.03 -6.95
C GLU A 90 -0.08 -16.75 -6.06
N ILE A 91 -0.31 -16.81 -4.74
CA ILE A 91 0.55 -17.50 -3.77
C ILE A 91 0.49 -19.01 -3.98
N ASP A 92 -0.71 -19.59 -4.11
CA ASP A 92 -0.92 -21.03 -4.35
C ASP A 92 -0.31 -21.47 -5.69
N GLY A 93 -0.40 -20.61 -6.71
CA GLY A 93 0.18 -20.84 -8.03
C GLY A 93 1.69 -20.59 -8.12
N PHE A 94 2.28 -20.00 -7.08
CA PHE A 94 3.70 -19.67 -7.07
C PHE A 94 4.55 -20.94 -7.04
N LYS A 95 5.44 -21.09 -8.03
CA LYS A 95 6.43 -22.17 -8.09
C LYS A 95 7.79 -21.62 -7.69
N PRO A 96 8.28 -21.89 -6.46
CA PRO A 96 9.57 -21.40 -6.02
C PRO A 96 10.69 -21.89 -6.95
N GLN A 97 11.59 -20.97 -7.31
CA GLN A 97 12.78 -21.28 -8.09
C GLN A 97 14.00 -21.05 -7.20
N GLU A 98 14.82 -22.09 -7.08
CA GLU A 98 16.06 -22.02 -6.32
C GLU A 98 17.07 -21.13 -7.06
N TYR A 99 17.72 -20.24 -6.31
CA TYR A 99 18.83 -19.43 -6.80
C TYR A 99 19.80 -19.12 -5.67
N TRP A 100 21.03 -18.84 -6.05
CA TRP A 100 22.14 -18.59 -5.14
C TRP A 100 22.68 -17.17 -5.37
N THR A 101 22.99 -16.48 -4.28
CA THR A 101 23.70 -15.19 -4.32
C THR A 101 25.04 -15.36 -3.63
N VAL A 102 26.13 -15.04 -4.34
CA VAL A 102 27.48 -15.15 -3.79
C VAL A 102 27.84 -13.85 -3.10
N LEU A 103 27.92 -13.89 -1.77
CA LEU A 103 28.32 -12.78 -0.92
C LEU A 103 29.84 -12.78 -0.72
N VAL A 104 30.41 -11.57 -0.59
CA VAL A 104 31.83 -11.34 -0.36
C VAL A 104 32.01 -10.27 0.69
N GLU A 105 32.88 -10.52 1.66
CA GLU A 105 33.28 -9.52 2.66
C GLU A 105 34.72 -9.09 2.41
N PHE A 106 34.89 -7.80 2.12
CA PHE A 106 36.21 -7.21 1.90
C PHE A 106 36.73 -6.57 3.17
N LYS A 107 37.95 -6.94 3.57
CA LYS A 107 38.64 -6.29 4.67
C LYS A 107 39.33 -5.02 4.15
N LYS A 108 39.03 -3.87 4.77
CA LYS A 108 39.72 -2.61 4.47
C LYS A 108 41.17 -2.69 4.96
N ASN A 109 42.12 -2.22 4.15
CA ASN A 109 43.51 -2.13 4.59
C ASN A 109 43.66 -1.04 5.66
N LYS A 110 44.37 -1.36 6.75
CA LYS A 110 44.47 -0.55 7.98
C LYS A 110 44.93 0.87 7.69
N ASN A 111 44.06 1.86 7.98
CA ASN A 111 44.41 3.19 8.51
C ASN A 111 43.20 4.16 8.67
N LEU A 112 41.95 3.71 8.54
CA LEU A 112 40.77 4.54 8.83
C LEU A 112 39.77 3.80 9.73
N ASP A 113 39.67 4.30 10.96
CA ASP A 113 38.65 4.11 12.01
C ASP A 113 38.13 2.71 12.38
N LEU A 114 38.25 2.44 13.69
CA LEU A 114 38.09 1.17 14.40
C LEU A 114 36.66 0.59 14.48
N THR A 115 35.67 1.12 13.75
CA THR A 115 34.26 0.75 13.97
C THR A 115 33.61 -0.06 12.85
N ASN A 116 34.21 -0.17 11.65
CA ASN A 116 33.68 -1.07 10.62
C ASN A 116 34.71 -1.46 9.52
N ASN A 117 35.52 -2.47 9.84
CA ASN A 117 36.64 -2.94 9.00
C ASN A 117 36.24 -3.81 7.80
N PHE A 118 34.97 -4.22 7.72
CA PHE A 118 34.46 -5.08 6.65
C PHE A 118 33.49 -4.33 5.74
N LEU A 119 33.53 -4.66 4.45
CA LEU A 119 32.61 -4.18 3.43
C LEU A 119 31.93 -5.40 2.80
N SER A 120 30.65 -5.61 3.09
CA SER A 120 29.86 -6.66 2.47
C SER A 120 29.42 -6.23 1.07
N SER A 121 29.58 -7.13 0.11
CA SER A 121 29.19 -6.97 -1.29
C SER A 121 28.63 -8.30 -1.81
N HIS A 122 28.07 -8.27 -3.02
CA HIS A 122 27.62 -9.47 -3.73
C HIS A 122 28.12 -9.46 -5.16
N LEU A 123 28.27 -10.65 -5.74
CA LEU A 123 28.70 -10.79 -7.12
C LEU A 123 27.59 -10.30 -8.07
N THR A 124 27.94 -9.37 -8.96
CA THR A 124 27.03 -8.81 -9.96
C THR A 124 27.37 -9.25 -11.39
N HIS A 125 28.63 -9.62 -11.64
CA HIS A 125 29.12 -10.05 -12.95
C HIS A 125 30.04 -11.26 -12.77
N PHE A 126 29.93 -12.23 -13.67
CA PHE A 126 30.77 -13.42 -13.71
C PHE A 126 31.09 -13.77 -15.16
N ASP A 127 32.37 -14.05 -15.46
CA ASP A 127 32.86 -14.32 -16.82
C ASP A 127 32.31 -13.32 -17.86
N THR A 128 32.43 -12.01 -17.56
CA THR A 128 31.93 -10.86 -18.37
C THR A 128 30.41 -10.77 -18.57
N LYS A 129 29.63 -11.69 -18.02
CA LYS A 129 28.17 -11.66 -18.06
C LYS A 129 27.61 -11.05 -16.79
N LYS A 130 26.65 -10.14 -16.94
CA LYS A 130 25.87 -9.60 -15.82
C LYS A 130 24.95 -10.70 -15.29
N LEU A 131 25.02 -10.96 -13.99
CA LEU A 131 24.15 -11.92 -13.31
C LEU A 131 22.77 -11.30 -13.07
N SER A 132 21.74 -12.01 -13.50
CA SER A 132 20.36 -11.83 -13.06
C SER A 132 20.06 -12.69 -11.83
N GLN A 133 18.91 -12.47 -11.18
CA GLN A 133 18.48 -13.18 -9.98
C GLN A 133 18.62 -14.72 -10.09
N PHE A 134 18.27 -15.30 -11.24
CA PHE A 134 18.30 -16.76 -11.47
C PHE A 134 19.54 -17.25 -12.24
N SER A 135 20.59 -16.44 -12.37
CA SER A 135 21.79 -16.83 -13.12
C SER A 135 22.61 -17.93 -12.45
N VAL A 136 22.50 -18.08 -11.13
CA VAL A 136 23.10 -19.16 -10.36
C VAL A 136 21.99 -20.01 -9.76
N SER A 137 21.51 -20.99 -10.53
CA SER A 137 20.36 -21.83 -10.19
C SER A 137 20.73 -23.17 -9.53
N SER A 138 22.01 -23.42 -9.27
CA SER A 138 22.49 -24.69 -8.71
C SER A 138 23.59 -24.46 -7.69
N HIS A 139 23.59 -25.27 -6.63
CA HIS A 139 24.64 -25.32 -5.61
C HIS A 139 26.03 -25.55 -6.22
N THR A 140 26.16 -26.46 -7.19
CA THR A 140 27.44 -26.77 -7.84
C THR A 140 28.06 -25.54 -8.50
N LYS A 141 27.25 -24.78 -9.23
CA LYS A 141 27.66 -23.54 -9.88
C LYS A 141 28.02 -22.45 -8.86
N ALA A 142 27.31 -22.40 -7.73
CA ALA A 142 27.66 -21.47 -6.65
C ALA A 142 29.03 -21.81 -6.02
N MET A 143 29.32 -23.10 -5.81
CA MET A 143 30.62 -23.58 -5.32
C MET A 143 31.75 -23.27 -6.30
N GLU A 144 31.56 -23.50 -7.60
CA GLU A 144 32.54 -23.15 -8.64
C GLU A 144 32.88 -21.64 -8.62
N ILE A 145 31.85 -20.80 -8.47
CA ILE A 145 32.03 -19.35 -8.36
C ILE A 145 32.77 -19.00 -7.07
N GLU A 146 32.47 -19.68 -5.96
CA GLU A 146 33.16 -19.47 -4.68
C GLU A 146 34.65 -19.84 -4.73
N GLU A 147 35.01 -20.96 -5.35
CA GLU A 147 36.40 -21.38 -5.52
C GLU A 147 37.19 -20.35 -6.36
N LYS A 148 36.61 -19.89 -7.47
CA LYS A 148 37.19 -18.81 -8.29
C LYS A 148 37.30 -17.50 -7.52
N LYS A 149 36.30 -17.15 -6.71
CA LYS A 149 36.32 -15.97 -5.83
C LYS A 149 37.49 -16.02 -4.87
N ASN A 150 37.69 -17.14 -4.16
CA ASN A 150 38.71 -17.28 -3.12
C ASN A 150 40.15 -17.27 -3.68
N SER A 151 40.32 -17.67 -4.94
CA SER A 151 41.61 -17.65 -5.65
C SER A 151 41.91 -16.32 -6.36
N SER A 152 40.96 -15.38 -6.39
CA SER A 152 41.08 -14.12 -7.12
C SER A 152 41.49 -12.96 -6.21
N ASN A 153 42.27 -12.02 -6.76
CA ASN A 153 42.50 -10.72 -6.14
C ASN A 153 41.45 -9.72 -6.61
N PHE A 154 41.01 -8.84 -5.71
CA PHE A 154 39.98 -7.84 -5.99
C PHE A 154 40.55 -6.43 -5.92
N GLU A 155 40.11 -5.59 -6.85
CA GLU A 155 40.43 -4.17 -6.89
C GLU A 155 39.16 -3.33 -7.03
N VAL A 156 39.24 -2.07 -6.59
CA VAL A 156 38.13 -1.13 -6.72
C VAL A 156 38.18 -0.49 -8.10
N LEU A 157 37.31 -0.94 -9.01
CA LEU A 157 37.24 -0.42 -10.38
C LEU A 157 36.69 1.01 -10.46
N SER A 158 35.72 1.35 -9.61
CA SER A 158 35.12 2.68 -9.58
C SER A 158 34.50 2.99 -8.22
N SER A 159 34.46 4.27 -7.86
CA SER A 159 33.70 4.77 -6.72
C SER A 159 32.87 5.97 -7.15
N LYS A 160 31.60 6.01 -6.73
CA LYS A 160 30.67 7.09 -7.06
C LYS A 160 29.97 7.56 -5.80
N ILE A 161 30.20 8.82 -5.44
CA ILE A 161 29.52 9.47 -4.33
C ILE A 161 28.38 10.31 -4.90
N THR A 162 27.15 10.05 -4.45
CA THR A 162 25.98 10.83 -4.86
C THR A 162 25.28 11.41 -3.64
N LYS A 163 24.94 12.70 -3.70
CA LYS A 163 24.10 13.34 -2.70
C LYS A 163 22.64 13.03 -3.04
N LYS A 164 21.97 12.28 -2.16
CA LYS A 164 20.52 12.04 -2.27
C LYS A 164 19.79 12.97 -1.30
N LYS A 165 18.81 13.73 -1.80
CA LYS A 165 17.89 14.53 -0.99
C LYS A 165 16.55 13.80 -0.93
N ARG A 166 15.99 13.61 0.27
CA ARG A 166 14.64 13.08 0.46
C ARG A 166 13.74 14.21 0.94
N ASN A 167 12.64 14.43 0.24
CA ASN A 167 11.63 15.38 0.69
C ASN A 167 10.77 14.74 1.79
N PRO A 168 10.24 15.56 2.73
CA PRO A 168 9.31 15.06 3.73
C PRO A 168 8.05 14.50 3.06
N SER A 169 7.42 13.55 3.72
CA SER A 169 6.10 13.03 3.32
C SER A 169 5.05 14.15 3.37
N PRO A 170 4.02 14.12 2.50
CA PRO A 170 2.92 15.07 2.57
C PRO A 170 2.14 14.91 3.91
N PRO A 171 1.34 15.90 4.29
CA PRO A 171 0.40 15.77 5.41
C PRO A 171 -0.51 14.56 5.22
N TYR A 172 -0.99 14.01 6.34
CA TYR A 172 -1.87 12.85 6.30
C TYR A 172 -3.19 13.16 5.60
N ILE A 173 -3.62 12.18 4.80
CA ILE A 173 -5.01 11.98 4.39
C ILE A 173 -5.49 10.67 5.01
N THR A 174 -6.78 10.37 4.93
CA THR A 174 -7.37 9.20 5.60
C THR A 174 -6.64 7.89 5.27
N SER A 175 -6.30 7.64 4.00
CA SER A 175 -5.62 6.41 3.58
C SER A 175 -4.18 6.33 4.06
N THR A 176 -3.41 7.42 3.98
CA THR A 176 -2.00 7.42 4.42
C THR A 176 -1.87 7.36 5.93
N LEU A 177 -2.81 7.96 6.67
CA LEU A 177 -2.90 7.82 8.12
C LEU A 177 -3.17 6.37 8.53
N GLN A 178 -4.17 5.73 7.90
CA GLN A 178 -4.50 4.33 8.19
C GLN A 178 -3.34 3.38 7.89
N GLN A 179 -2.63 3.59 6.78
CA GLN A 179 -1.45 2.78 6.44
C GLN A 179 -0.31 2.98 7.45
N ASP A 180 0.00 4.22 7.81
CA ASP A 180 1.11 4.49 8.73
C ASP A 180 0.80 4.02 10.16
N ALA A 181 -0.45 4.14 10.61
CA ALA A 181 -0.89 3.65 11.92
C ALA A 181 -0.92 2.11 12.03
N ALA A 182 -1.09 1.40 10.92
CA ALA A 182 -1.07 -0.07 10.90
C ALA A 182 0.35 -0.64 10.76
N ASN A 183 1.27 0.11 10.14
CA ASN A 183 2.64 -0.33 9.88
C ASN A 183 3.65 0.10 10.96
N LYS A 184 3.25 0.99 11.87
CA LYS A 184 4.03 1.42 13.03
C LYS A 184 3.52 0.75 14.30
#